data_AF-A0A8C3MTN4-F1
#
_entry.id   AF-A0A8C3MTN4-F1
#
_cell.length_a   1.000
_cell.length_b   1.000
_cell.length_c   1.000
_cell.angle_alpha   90.00
_cell.angle_beta   90.00
_cell.angle_gamma   90.00
#
_symmetry.space_group_name_H-M   'P 1'
#
loop_
_entity.id
_entity.type
_entity.pdbx_description
1 polymer ?
#
loop_
_entity_poly.entity_id
_entity_poly.type
_entity_poly.pdbx_seq_one_letter_code
_entity_poly.pdbx_strand_id
1 'polypeptide(L)'
;MMGVFQRGENFILKLLNTPKTDGIWSIPLGLKPMVLVNSTPCSVTCGLGVKQEQLCEVSPAGEHRNCSLVRSRCLSDWICGLRHLSVPEGKPVQLTCLSADAASLEGPNFGYTWRFAQGLITTNDLLFHPFRNPSRSLSFSPALESHSGTYRCDVQVLSSFQLVKRIYFGLRVIPSDLVDLDFQKSLTWEQQLLANGEEVPENATGPPEQRESFWEKQWLYEVALGIGSGVIVGMVFSLGLCCLGRICRRRAAREMNGD
;
A
#
# COMPACT_ATOMS: atom_id res chain seq x y z
N MET A 1 -31.83 -25.49 17.96
CA MET A 1 -30.47 -25.17 17.45
C MET A 1 -30.60 -24.80 15.98
N MET A 2 -30.42 -23.53 15.66
CA MET A 2 -30.54 -23.00 14.29
C MET A 2 -29.18 -23.11 13.60
N GLY A 3 -29.09 -23.91 12.55
CA GLY A 3 -27.97 -23.93 11.61
C GLY A 3 -28.43 -23.31 10.29
N VAL A 4 -27.80 -22.21 9.88
CA VAL A 4 -28.03 -21.57 8.58
C VAL A 4 -26.92 -22.04 7.64
N PHE A 5 -27.29 -22.81 6.62
CA PHE A 5 -26.38 -23.29 5.57
C PHE A 5 -26.52 -22.38 4.35
N GLN A 6 -25.42 -21.74 3.91
CA GLN A 6 -25.38 -20.92 2.70
C GLN A 6 -24.97 -21.75 1.48
N ARG A 7 -25.81 -21.77 0.44
CA ARG A 7 -25.39 -21.90 -0.96
C ARG A 7 -26.37 -21.10 -1.83
N GLY A 8 -25.84 -20.51 -2.90
CA GLY A 8 -26.44 -19.46 -3.72
C GLY A 8 -27.85 -19.73 -4.24
N GLU A 9 -28.49 -18.60 -4.57
CA GLU A 9 -29.77 -18.42 -5.28
C GLU A 9 -31.02 -18.90 -4.51
N ASN A 10 -31.93 -17.95 -4.27
CA ASN A 10 -33.22 -18.08 -3.55
C ASN A 10 -33.12 -18.36 -2.04
N PHE A 11 -33.18 -17.29 -1.23
CA PHE A 11 -33.52 -17.40 0.19
C PHE A 11 -35.04 -17.56 0.35
N ILE A 12 -35.51 -18.80 0.20
CA ILE A 12 -36.71 -19.25 0.90
C ILE A 12 -36.30 -19.53 2.35
N LEU A 13 -36.99 -18.92 3.31
CA LEU A 13 -36.97 -19.36 4.71
C LEU A 13 -37.43 -20.82 4.77
N LYS A 14 -36.50 -21.76 4.66
CA LYS A 14 -36.75 -23.18 4.92
C LYS A 14 -36.91 -23.36 6.43
N LEU A 15 -38.17 -23.31 6.89
CA LEU A 15 -38.58 -24.00 8.10
C LEU A 15 -38.22 -25.50 7.91
N LEU A 16 -37.54 -26.07 8.90
CA LEU A 16 -37.06 -27.45 8.92
C LEU A 16 -38.18 -28.45 8.53
N ASN A 17 -37.83 -29.36 7.61
CA ASN A 17 -38.55 -30.57 7.18
C ASN A 17 -39.77 -30.97 8.03
N THR A 18 -40.95 -30.73 7.48
CA THR A 18 -42.12 -31.59 7.70
C THR A 18 -42.48 -32.27 6.37
N PRO A 19 -42.92 -33.53 6.39
CA PRO A 19 -43.15 -34.32 5.20
C PRO A 19 -44.22 -33.67 4.32
N LYS A 20 -44.01 -33.83 3.00
CA LYS A 20 -44.92 -33.45 1.92
C LYS A 20 -46.34 -33.94 2.21
N THR A 21 -47.22 -33.02 2.58
CA THR A 21 -48.67 -33.23 2.60
C THR A 21 -49.33 -31.97 2.08
N ASP A 22 -50.11 -32.13 1.01
CA ASP A 22 -51.07 -31.15 0.52
C ASP A 22 -51.97 -30.73 1.66
N GLY A 23 -51.75 -29.54 2.20
CA GLY A 23 -52.38 -29.11 3.43
C GLY A 23 -52.18 -27.62 3.63
N ILE A 24 -53.28 -26.88 3.51
CA ILE A 24 -53.42 -25.48 3.91
C ILE A 24 -52.86 -25.34 5.33
N TRP A 25 -51.65 -24.78 5.47
CA TRP A 25 -51.08 -24.49 6.78
C TRP A 25 -51.58 -23.13 7.22
N SER A 26 -52.52 -23.16 8.17
CA SER A 26 -53.03 -21.98 8.86
C SER A 26 -51.88 -21.27 9.57
N ILE A 27 -51.55 -20.07 9.08
CA ILE A 27 -50.69 -19.09 9.74
C ILE A 27 -51.30 -18.79 11.12
N PRO A 28 -50.53 -18.81 12.23
CA PRO A 28 -51.07 -18.51 13.54
C PRO A 28 -51.67 -17.10 13.56
N LEU A 29 -52.91 -17.03 14.03
CA LEU A 29 -53.74 -15.83 14.13
C LEU A 29 -52.96 -14.69 14.82
N GLY A 30 -52.61 -13.66 14.05
CA GLY A 30 -51.99 -12.42 14.52
C GLY A 30 -50.65 -12.06 13.87
N LEU A 31 -49.99 -12.98 13.17
CA LEU A 31 -48.76 -12.68 12.44
C LEU A 31 -49.06 -12.33 10.98
N LYS A 32 -48.80 -11.08 10.62
CA LYS A 32 -48.93 -10.55 9.26
C LYS A 32 -47.79 -11.10 8.40
N PRO A 33 -48.05 -11.92 7.36
CA PRO A 33 -46.99 -12.49 6.56
C PRO A 33 -46.31 -11.38 5.74
N MET A 34 -45.00 -11.20 5.96
CA MET A 34 -44.17 -10.22 5.26
C MET A 34 -43.36 -10.92 4.17
N VAL A 35 -43.29 -10.32 2.99
CA VAL A 35 -42.53 -10.84 1.84
C VAL A 35 -41.59 -9.77 1.32
N LEU A 36 -40.38 -10.19 0.94
CA LEU A 36 -39.39 -9.36 0.26
C LEU A 36 -39.80 -9.17 -1.20
N VAL A 37 -40.14 -7.94 -1.59
CA VAL A 37 -40.62 -7.62 -2.94
C VAL A 37 -39.50 -7.08 -3.82
N ASN A 38 -38.59 -6.28 -3.23
CA ASN A 38 -37.49 -5.66 -3.96
C ASN A 38 -36.25 -5.51 -3.07
N SER A 39 -35.06 -5.54 -3.66
CA SER A 39 -33.79 -5.39 -2.97
C SER A 39 -32.77 -4.68 -3.85
N THR A 40 -32.06 -3.70 -3.28
CA THR A 40 -30.92 -3.06 -3.95
C THR A 40 -29.71 -4.00 -3.97
N PRO A 41 -28.75 -3.80 -4.90
CA PRO A 41 -27.45 -4.45 -4.79
C PRO A 41 -26.76 -4.10 -3.46
N CYS A 42 -25.80 -4.95 -3.07
CA CYS A 42 -25.00 -4.73 -1.88
C CYS A 42 -24.12 -3.48 -2.05
N SER A 43 -23.95 -2.67 -1.00
CA SER A 43 -23.14 -1.45 -1.03
C SER A 43 -21.64 -1.69 -1.26
N VAL A 44 -21.20 -2.94 -1.18
CA VAL A 44 -19.81 -3.37 -1.37
C VAL A 44 -19.75 -4.45 -2.45
N THR A 45 -18.64 -4.49 -3.17
CA THR A 45 -18.37 -5.55 -4.15
C THR A 45 -17.86 -6.82 -3.49
N CYS A 46 -17.24 -6.71 -2.31
CA CYS A 46 -16.69 -7.81 -1.52
C CYS A 46 -16.93 -7.58 -0.01
N GLY A 47 -17.03 -8.68 0.72
CA GLY A 47 -17.18 -8.73 2.16
C GLY A 47 -18.57 -8.32 2.63
N LEU A 48 -18.63 -7.91 3.90
CA LEU A 48 -19.84 -7.44 4.53
C LEU A 48 -20.17 -5.99 4.15
N GLY A 49 -21.39 -5.77 3.67
CA GLY A 49 -21.96 -4.47 3.36
C GLY A 49 -23.42 -4.35 3.80
N VAL A 50 -24.11 -3.35 3.25
CA VAL A 50 -25.50 -3.03 3.56
C VAL A 50 -26.29 -2.94 2.25
N LYS A 51 -27.54 -3.37 2.28
CA LYS A 51 -28.49 -3.17 1.19
C LYS A 51 -29.83 -2.71 1.74
N GLN A 52 -30.67 -2.19 0.86
CA GLN A 52 -32.03 -1.79 1.19
C GLN A 52 -33.00 -2.82 0.62
N GLU A 53 -33.97 -3.21 1.44
CA GLU A 53 -34.96 -4.24 1.17
C GLU A 53 -36.36 -3.67 1.39
N GLN A 54 -37.27 -3.97 0.47
CA GLN A 54 -38.68 -3.60 0.59
C GLN A 54 -39.49 -4.81 1.04
N LEU A 55 -40.04 -4.73 2.25
CA LEU A 55 -40.86 -5.76 2.88
C LEU A 55 -42.32 -5.32 2.86
N CYS A 56 -43.20 -6.11 2.27
CA CYS A 56 -44.64 -5.84 2.21
C CYS A 56 -45.44 -6.93 2.90
N GLU A 57 -46.53 -6.56 3.56
CA GLU A 57 -47.51 -7.50 4.09
C GLU A 57 -48.33 -8.09 2.94
N VAL A 58 -48.52 -9.41 2.95
CA VAL A 58 -49.32 -10.10 1.94
C VAL A 58 -50.70 -10.41 2.51
N SER A 59 -51.73 -9.85 1.89
CA SER A 59 -53.11 -10.16 2.27
C SER A 59 -53.51 -11.59 1.87
N PRO A 60 -54.58 -12.17 2.44
CA PRO A 60 -55.09 -13.48 2.02
C PRO A 60 -55.51 -13.53 0.54
N ALA A 61 -55.78 -12.36 -0.07
CA ALA A 61 -56.09 -12.21 -1.50
C ALA A 61 -54.83 -12.07 -2.39
N GLY A 62 -53.63 -12.16 -1.82
CA GLY A 62 -52.36 -12.05 -2.54
C GLY A 62 -51.90 -10.62 -2.82
N GLU A 63 -52.68 -9.59 -2.46
CA GLU A 63 -52.27 -8.20 -2.62
C GLU A 63 -51.20 -7.81 -1.60
N HIS A 64 -50.20 -7.07 -2.07
CA HIS A 64 -49.15 -6.46 -1.23
C HIS A 64 -49.67 -5.17 -0.61
N ARG A 65 -49.60 -5.06 0.72
CA ARG A 65 -50.05 -3.89 1.50
C ARG A 65 -48.96 -3.51 2.51
N ASN A 66 -49.01 -2.27 3.00
CA ASN A 66 -48.15 -1.79 4.08
C ASN A 66 -46.65 -2.11 3.88
N CYS A 67 -46.08 -1.63 2.78
CA CYS A 67 -44.68 -1.85 2.44
C CYS A 67 -43.77 -0.93 3.27
N SER A 68 -42.70 -1.49 3.84
CA SER A 68 -41.66 -0.77 4.55
C SER A 68 -40.30 -1.00 3.89
N LEU A 69 -39.45 0.01 3.93
CA LEU A 69 -38.06 -0.08 3.48
C LEU A 69 -37.17 -0.32 4.71
N VAL A 70 -36.44 -1.42 4.69
CA VAL A 70 -35.56 -1.84 5.77
C VAL A 70 -34.12 -1.91 5.25
N ARG A 71 -33.15 -1.52 6.07
CA ARG A 71 -31.73 -1.75 5.77
C ARG A 71 -31.30 -3.06 6.40
N SER A 72 -30.70 -3.93 5.61
CA SER A 72 -30.19 -5.22 6.07
C SER A 72 -28.74 -5.41 5.63
N ARG A 73 -28.03 -6.31 6.32
CA ARG A 73 -26.65 -6.65 6.00
C ARG A 73 -26.62 -7.60 4.80
N CYS A 74 -25.62 -7.46 3.94
CA CYS A 74 -25.34 -8.36 2.84
C CYS A 74 -23.90 -8.82 2.89
N LEU A 75 -23.65 -10.07 2.46
CA LEU A 75 -22.32 -10.66 2.35
C LEU A 75 -22.12 -11.05 0.89
N SER A 76 -21.12 -10.44 0.25
CA SER A 76 -20.62 -10.84 -1.07
C SER A 76 -19.51 -11.87 -0.89
N ASP A 77 -18.51 -11.90 -1.77
CA ASP A 77 -17.29 -12.69 -1.57
C ASP A 77 -16.52 -12.19 -0.35
N TRP A 78 -16.26 -13.06 0.62
CA TRP A 78 -15.56 -12.70 1.85
C TRP A 78 -14.09 -12.31 1.60
N ILE A 79 -13.48 -12.70 0.46
CA ILE A 79 -12.13 -12.26 0.08
C ILE A 79 -12.22 -11.01 -0.80
N CYS A 80 -11.66 -9.90 -0.33
CA CYS A 80 -11.65 -8.61 -1.03
C CYS A 80 -10.40 -8.35 -1.89
N GLY A 81 -9.37 -9.18 -1.80
CA GLY A 81 -8.10 -8.97 -2.49
C GLY A 81 -7.26 -7.81 -1.92
N LEU A 82 -6.39 -7.25 -2.77
CA LEU A 82 -5.38 -6.25 -2.41
C LEU A 82 -5.78 -4.84 -2.86
N ARG A 83 -5.75 -3.89 -1.93
CA ARG A 83 -5.94 -2.47 -2.18
C ARG A 83 -4.62 -1.72 -1.99
N HIS A 84 -4.13 -1.06 -3.03
CA HIS A 84 -2.92 -0.25 -2.96
C HIS A 84 -3.21 1.17 -2.50
N LEU A 85 -2.38 1.69 -1.61
CA LEU A 85 -2.38 3.09 -1.16
C LEU A 85 -0.95 3.61 -1.17
N SER A 86 -0.74 4.79 -1.73
CA SER A 86 0.53 5.53 -1.64
C SER A 86 0.30 6.83 -0.90
N VAL A 87 1.14 7.15 0.08
CA VAL A 87 1.04 8.36 0.88
C VAL A 87 2.41 8.98 1.05
N PRO A 88 2.59 10.31 0.92
CA PRO A 88 3.86 10.94 1.23
C PRO A 88 4.13 10.88 2.75
N GLU A 89 5.39 10.78 3.11
CA GLU A 89 5.85 10.77 4.50
C GLU A 89 5.36 12.01 5.26
N GLY A 90 5.07 11.83 6.55
CA GLY A 90 4.56 12.90 7.41
C GLY A 90 3.04 13.10 7.32
N LYS A 91 2.37 12.64 6.26
CA LYS A 91 0.91 12.75 6.15
C LYS A 91 0.19 11.65 6.93
N PRO A 92 -1.02 11.92 7.48
CA PRO A 92 -1.81 10.90 8.15
C PRO A 92 -2.43 9.93 7.13
N VAL A 93 -2.54 8.66 7.50
CA VAL A 93 -3.22 7.63 6.70
C VAL A 93 -4.03 6.69 7.59
N GLN A 94 -5.21 6.29 7.11
CA GLN A 94 -6.07 5.34 7.80
C GLN A 94 -6.46 4.17 6.90
N LEU A 95 -6.27 2.95 7.40
CA LEU A 95 -6.70 1.71 6.78
C LEU A 95 -7.96 1.22 7.48
N THR A 96 -9.09 1.20 6.78
CA THR A 96 -10.40 0.84 7.35
C THR A 96 -10.84 -0.53 6.86
N CYS A 97 -10.97 -1.48 7.79
CA CYS A 97 -11.30 -2.86 7.45
C CYS A 97 -12.79 -3.07 7.15
N LEU A 98 -13.67 -2.50 7.98
CA LEU A 98 -15.12 -2.57 7.83
C LEU A 98 -15.72 -1.16 7.84
N SER A 99 -16.69 -0.89 6.95
CA SER A 99 -17.39 0.40 6.91
C SER A 99 -18.23 0.61 8.17
N ALA A 100 -18.46 1.89 8.53
CA ALA A 100 -19.22 2.21 9.74
C ALA A 100 -20.68 1.74 9.60
N ASP A 101 -21.24 1.88 8.40
CA ASP A 101 -22.62 1.48 8.10
C ASP A 101 -22.83 -0.02 8.30
N ALA A 102 -21.93 -0.87 7.80
CA ALA A 102 -22.04 -2.32 7.99
C ALA A 102 -21.83 -2.74 9.45
N ALA A 103 -21.01 -2.00 10.20
CA ALA A 103 -20.74 -2.26 11.60
C ALA A 103 -21.86 -1.79 12.54
N SER A 104 -22.62 -0.75 12.17
CA SER A 104 -23.60 -0.09 13.04
C SER A 104 -25.00 -0.70 12.99
N LEU A 105 -25.34 -1.47 11.97
CA LEU A 105 -26.62 -2.20 11.93
C LEU A 105 -26.73 -3.14 13.15
N GLU A 106 -27.94 -3.35 13.68
CA GLU A 106 -28.17 -4.34 14.74
C GLU A 106 -27.76 -5.76 14.30
N GLY A 107 -27.19 -6.55 15.21
CA GLY A 107 -26.78 -7.93 14.93
C GLY A 107 -25.50 -8.36 15.63
N PRO A 108 -24.78 -9.38 15.11
CA PRO A 108 -23.57 -9.90 15.74
C PRO A 108 -22.47 -8.85 15.85
N ASN A 109 -21.74 -8.92 16.98
CA ASN A 109 -20.49 -8.20 17.20
C ASN A 109 -19.36 -8.78 16.32
N PHE A 110 -18.42 -7.94 15.93
CA PHE A 110 -17.30 -8.31 15.07
C PHE A 110 -15.97 -8.24 15.81
N GLY A 111 -15.11 -9.23 15.55
CA GLY A 111 -13.70 -9.22 15.92
C GLY A 111 -12.83 -8.84 14.73
N TYR A 112 -11.73 -8.13 15.00
CA TYR A 112 -10.78 -7.67 14.00
C TYR A 112 -9.40 -8.25 14.31
N THR A 113 -8.80 -8.90 13.34
CA THR A 113 -7.42 -9.41 13.44
C THR A 113 -6.57 -8.76 12.37
N TRP A 114 -5.49 -8.12 12.77
CA TRP A 114 -4.52 -7.51 11.87
C TRP A 114 -3.23 -8.31 11.79
N ARG A 115 -2.66 -8.36 10.59
CA ARG A 115 -1.32 -8.88 10.34
C ARG A 115 -0.55 -7.95 9.42
N PHE A 116 0.77 -7.97 9.54
CA PHE A 116 1.66 -7.07 8.81
C PHE A 116 2.82 -7.84 8.16
N ALA A 117 3.08 -7.53 6.89
CA ALA A 117 4.26 -7.96 6.14
C ALA A 117 5.05 -6.69 5.77
N GLN A 118 6.12 -6.42 6.52
CA GLN A 118 6.89 -5.19 6.40
C GLN A 118 7.65 -5.12 5.07
N GLY A 119 7.59 -3.97 4.38
CA GLY A 119 8.35 -3.71 3.14
C GLY A 119 7.94 -4.54 1.93
N LEU A 120 6.93 -5.42 2.05
CA LEU A 120 6.52 -6.33 0.99
C LEU A 120 5.08 -6.06 0.56
N ILE A 121 4.83 -6.13 -0.74
CA ILE A 121 3.49 -6.14 -1.31
C ILE A 121 3.13 -7.59 -1.66
N THR A 122 2.27 -8.22 -0.86
CA THR A 122 2.00 -9.65 -0.99
C THR A 122 0.63 -10.05 -0.46
N THR A 123 0.06 -11.10 -1.03
CA THR A 123 -1.13 -11.80 -0.53
C THR A 123 -0.78 -13.19 0.04
N ASN A 124 0.51 -13.54 0.10
CA ASN A 124 0.96 -14.80 0.66
C ASN A 124 0.88 -14.77 2.20
N ASP A 125 -0.08 -15.50 2.74
CA ASP A 125 -0.41 -15.57 4.16
C ASP A 125 0.77 -15.97 5.07
N LEU A 126 1.80 -16.65 4.55
CA LEU A 126 2.96 -17.10 5.31
C LEU A 126 3.93 -15.97 5.69
N LEU A 127 3.89 -14.85 4.98
CA LEU A 127 4.81 -13.72 5.18
C LEU A 127 4.31 -12.72 6.24
N PHE A 128 3.15 -12.98 6.82
CA PHE A 128 2.46 -12.05 7.70
C PHE A 128 2.70 -12.36 9.18
N HIS A 129 3.18 -11.36 9.92
CA HIS A 129 3.31 -11.43 11.37
C HIS A 129 2.08 -10.83 12.07
N PRO A 130 1.68 -11.34 13.26
CA PRO A 130 0.60 -10.75 14.04
C PRO A 130 0.85 -9.27 14.32
N PHE A 131 -0.13 -8.42 14.04
CA PHE A 131 -0.07 -6.98 14.32
C PHE A 131 -1.08 -6.65 15.41
N ARG A 132 -0.60 -6.24 16.58
CA ARG A 132 -1.45 -6.02 17.77
C ARG A 132 -2.31 -4.77 17.59
N ASN A 133 -3.51 -4.95 17.06
CA ASN A 133 -4.54 -3.92 17.10
C ASN A 133 -5.93 -4.58 17.02
N PRO A 134 -6.78 -4.53 18.06
CA PRO A 134 -8.13 -5.09 18.01
C PRO A 134 -9.16 -4.17 17.32
N SER A 135 -8.73 -3.06 16.73
CA SER A 135 -9.62 -2.03 16.21
C SER A 135 -10.06 -2.30 14.76
N ARG A 136 -11.20 -1.71 14.40
CA ARG A 136 -11.75 -1.74 13.03
C ARG A 136 -10.85 -1.05 11.99
N SER A 137 -10.04 -0.10 12.43
CA SER A 137 -9.14 0.68 11.57
C SER A 137 -7.75 0.82 12.19
N LEU A 138 -6.75 0.91 11.31
CA LEU A 138 -5.38 1.31 11.66
C LEU A 138 -5.16 2.74 11.19
N SER A 139 -4.62 3.60 12.04
CA SER A 139 -4.27 4.97 11.67
C SER A 139 -2.82 5.25 12.01
N PHE A 140 -2.10 5.83 11.06
CA PHE A 140 -0.73 6.31 11.23
C PHE A 140 -0.74 7.83 11.06
N SER A 141 -0.25 8.55 12.06
CA SER A 141 -0.18 10.02 12.06
C SER A 141 1.01 10.45 12.92
N PRO A 142 2.18 10.72 12.33
CA PRO A 142 2.48 10.72 10.89
C PRO A 142 2.65 9.31 10.29
N ALA A 143 2.48 9.19 8.96
CA ALA A 143 2.98 8.03 8.22
C ALA A 143 4.50 8.12 8.05
N LEU A 144 5.20 7.03 8.33
CA LEU A 144 6.66 6.89 8.23
C LEU A 144 6.99 5.83 7.19
N GLU A 145 8.17 5.92 6.57
CA GLU A 145 8.64 4.90 5.61
C GLU A 145 8.55 3.48 6.18
N SER A 146 8.88 3.31 7.47
CA SER A 146 8.84 2.03 8.18
C SER A 146 7.45 1.39 8.27
N HIS A 147 6.38 2.16 8.08
CA HIS A 147 5.01 1.65 7.99
C HIS A 147 4.69 1.02 6.64
N SER A 148 5.57 1.12 5.65
CA SER A 148 5.38 0.55 4.32
C SER A 148 5.35 -0.98 4.38
N GLY A 149 4.48 -1.58 3.58
CA GLY A 149 4.27 -3.03 3.51
C GLY A 149 2.82 -3.40 3.28
N THR A 150 2.46 -4.64 3.54
CA THR A 150 1.08 -5.12 3.42
C THR A 150 0.44 -5.34 4.78
N TYR A 151 -0.73 -4.77 4.98
CA TYR A 151 -1.59 -5.03 6.13
C TYR A 151 -2.74 -5.92 5.73
N ARG A 152 -2.88 -7.08 6.35
CA ARG A 152 -4.06 -7.93 6.21
C ARG A 152 -5.00 -7.68 7.38
N CYS A 153 -6.28 -7.47 7.08
CA CYS A 153 -7.33 -7.46 8.08
C CYS A 153 -8.33 -8.58 7.82
N ASP A 154 -8.60 -9.35 8.87
CA ASP A 154 -9.67 -10.34 8.93
C ASP A 154 -10.78 -9.85 9.85
N VAL A 155 -12.02 -9.84 9.37
CA VAL A 155 -13.24 -9.57 10.15
C VAL A 155 -13.96 -10.88 10.38
N GLN A 156 -14.23 -11.18 11.64
CA GLN A 156 -14.96 -12.38 12.05
C GLN A 156 -16.15 -12.02 12.91
N VAL A 157 -17.23 -12.79 12.79
CA VAL A 157 -18.37 -12.70 13.70
C VAL A 157 -17.97 -13.31 15.05
N LEU A 158 -18.12 -12.60 16.17
CA LEU A 158 -17.66 -13.08 17.48
C LEU A 158 -18.44 -14.30 17.99
N SER A 159 -19.72 -14.44 17.63
CA SER A 159 -20.55 -15.55 18.09
C SER A 159 -20.28 -16.86 17.35
N SER A 160 -19.84 -16.81 16.09
CA SER A 160 -19.66 -17.99 15.23
C SER A 160 -18.24 -18.18 14.71
N PHE A 161 -17.36 -17.20 14.94
CA PHE A 161 -16.01 -17.12 14.37
C PHE A 161 -15.94 -17.18 12.83
N GLN A 162 -17.08 -16.98 12.16
CA GLN A 162 -17.14 -16.99 10.70
C GLN A 162 -16.45 -15.75 10.15
N LEU A 163 -15.52 -15.96 9.20
CA LEU A 163 -14.90 -14.89 8.42
C LEU A 163 -15.93 -14.28 7.48
N VAL A 164 -16.13 -12.96 7.60
CA VAL A 164 -17.06 -12.19 6.77
C VAL A 164 -16.35 -11.19 5.87
N LYS A 165 -15.07 -10.94 6.12
CA LYS A 165 -14.23 -10.09 5.26
C LYS A 165 -12.75 -10.35 5.50
N ARG A 166 -11.98 -10.53 4.42
CA ARG A 166 -10.53 -10.50 4.40
C ARG A 166 -10.08 -9.50 3.35
N ILE A 167 -9.27 -8.52 3.73
CA ILE A 167 -8.74 -7.50 2.83
C ILE A 167 -7.26 -7.27 3.10
N TYR A 168 -6.50 -7.06 2.03
CA TYR A 168 -5.08 -6.71 2.08
C TYR A 168 -4.93 -5.24 1.67
N PHE A 169 -4.11 -4.49 2.40
CA PHE A 169 -3.76 -3.10 2.09
C PHE A 169 -2.27 -3.02 1.83
N GLY A 170 -1.87 -2.75 0.58
CA GLY A 170 -0.49 -2.47 0.23
C GLY A 170 -0.21 -0.98 0.45
N LEU A 171 0.43 -0.63 1.56
CA LEU A 171 0.77 0.74 1.91
C LEU A 171 2.21 1.05 1.45
N ARG A 172 2.36 2.05 0.59
CA ARG A 172 3.65 2.63 0.21
C ARG A 172 3.75 4.04 0.79
N VAL A 173 4.62 4.22 1.77
CA VAL A 173 4.96 5.55 2.25
C VAL A 173 6.15 6.07 1.44
N ILE A 174 5.97 7.22 0.83
CA ILE A 174 6.95 7.84 -0.08
C ILE A 174 7.74 8.87 0.72
N PRO A 175 9.05 8.69 0.92
CA PRO A 175 9.85 9.65 1.67
C PRO A 175 9.95 10.96 0.88
N SER A 176 10.02 12.07 1.60
CA SER A 176 9.93 13.42 1.02
C SER A 176 11.11 13.80 0.12
N ASP A 177 12.23 13.10 0.24
CA ASP A 177 13.47 13.31 -0.52
C ASP A 177 13.47 12.63 -1.90
N LEU A 178 12.60 11.64 -2.13
CA LEU A 178 12.50 10.92 -3.41
C LEU A 178 11.44 11.50 -4.37
N VAL A 179 10.58 12.40 -3.88
CA VAL A 179 9.42 12.91 -4.62
C VAL A 179 9.37 14.43 -4.55
N ASP A 180 10.37 15.05 -5.19
CA ASP A 180 10.30 16.46 -5.61
C ASP A 180 9.43 16.51 -6.89
N LEU A 181 8.10 16.43 -6.74
CA LEU A 181 7.13 16.63 -7.83
C LEU A 181 7.02 18.10 -8.22
N ASP A 182 8.13 18.82 -8.19
CA ASP A 182 8.19 20.14 -8.75
C ASP A 182 8.31 19.98 -10.27
N PHE A 183 7.15 19.88 -10.91
CA PHE A 183 7.06 19.79 -12.36
C PHE A 183 7.86 20.92 -13.01
N GLN A 184 7.90 22.13 -12.41
CA GLN A 184 8.71 23.24 -12.94
C GLN A 184 10.19 22.90 -13.00
N LYS A 185 10.76 22.22 -12.00
CA LYS A 185 12.17 21.80 -12.03
C LYS A 185 12.47 20.76 -13.12
N SER A 186 11.46 20.01 -13.56
CA SER A 186 11.59 19.00 -14.62
C SER A 186 11.29 19.54 -16.02
N LEU A 187 10.74 20.75 -16.13
CA LEU A 187 10.51 21.42 -17.41
C LEU A 187 11.84 21.85 -18.02
N THR A 188 11.99 21.71 -19.33
CA THR A 188 13.09 22.35 -20.04
C THR A 188 12.97 23.87 -19.91
N TRP A 189 14.10 24.59 -20.03
CA TRP A 189 14.14 26.06 -19.93
C TRP A 189 13.05 26.76 -20.77
N GLU A 190 12.88 26.30 -22.02
CA GLU A 190 11.84 26.81 -22.92
C GLU A 190 10.41 26.59 -22.40
N GLN A 191 10.16 25.43 -21.77
CA GLN A 191 8.87 25.11 -21.18
C GLN A 191 8.60 25.91 -19.89
N GLN A 192 9.64 26.26 -19.12
CA GLN A 192 9.52 27.14 -17.96
C GLN A 192 9.15 28.56 -18.37
N LEU A 193 9.78 29.10 -19.43
CA LEU A 193 9.45 30.40 -20.00
C LEU A 193 7.99 30.46 -20.47
N LEU A 194 7.55 29.45 -21.22
CA LEU A 194 6.16 29.34 -21.68
C LEU A 194 5.16 29.19 -20.52
N ALA A 195 5.49 28.44 -19.47
CA ALA A 195 4.63 28.27 -18.30
C ALA A 195 4.50 29.56 -17.46
N ASN A 196 5.54 30.40 -17.47
CA ASN A 196 5.54 31.70 -16.79
C ASN A 196 4.97 32.85 -17.66
N GLY A 197 4.58 32.57 -18.91
CA GLY A 197 4.02 33.57 -19.82
C GLY A 197 5.06 34.51 -20.41
N GLU A 198 6.34 34.12 -20.42
CA GLU A 198 7.46 34.92 -20.91
C GLU A 198 7.85 34.48 -22.33
N GLU A 199 8.10 35.44 -23.21
CA GLU A 199 8.45 35.20 -24.61
C GLU A 199 9.91 34.75 -24.74
N VAL A 200 10.14 33.63 -25.45
CA VAL A 200 11.47 33.04 -25.66
C VAL A 200 12.33 34.03 -26.45
N PRO A 201 13.45 34.55 -25.90
CA PRO A 201 14.31 35.45 -26.64
C PRO A 201 15.04 34.68 -27.74
N GLU A 202 14.91 35.13 -28.99
CA GLU A 202 15.46 34.50 -30.21
C GLU A 202 17.00 34.31 -30.21
N ASN A 203 17.70 34.87 -29.21
CA ASN A 203 19.16 34.79 -29.03
C ASN A 203 19.60 34.30 -27.62
N ALA A 204 18.72 33.71 -26.82
CA ALA A 204 19.11 33.22 -25.49
C ALA A 204 19.80 31.84 -25.61
N THR A 205 21.11 31.81 -25.35
CA THR A 205 21.77 30.56 -24.97
C THR A 205 21.34 30.25 -23.53
N GLY A 206 20.63 29.14 -23.31
CA GLY A 206 20.18 28.73 -21.98
C GLY A 206 21.33 28.65 -20.96
N PRO A 207 21.04 28.66 -19.66
CA PRO A 207 22.08 28.52 -18.63
C PRO A 207 22.91 27.26 -18.92
N PRO A 208 24.25 27.33 -18.85
CA PRO A 208 25.11 26.20 -19.18
C PRO A 208 24.72 25.02 -18.28
N GLU A 209 24.37 23.94 -18.97
CA GLU A 209 23.96 22.66 -18.41
C GLU A 209 24.91 22.29 -17.26
N GLN A 210 24.36 22.08 -16.05
CA GLN A 210 25.11 21.71 -14.84
C GLN A 210 26.00 20.46 -15.04
N ARG A 211 25.71 19.69 -16.10
CA ARG A 211 26.49 18.58 -16.63
C ARG A 211 27.91 18.96 -17.05
N GLU A 212 28.13 20.13 -17.66
CA GLU A 212 29.46 20.62 -18.08
C GLU A 212 30.40 20.77 -16.88
N SER A 213 29.90 21.35 -15.78
CA SER A 213 30.70 21.58 -14.55
C SER A 213 31.16 20.29 -13.85
N PHE A 214 30.44 19.18 -14.06
CA PHE A 214 30.78 17.88 -13.47
C PHE A 214 31.95 17.23 -14.23
N TRP A 215 31.91 17.27 -15.57
CA TRP A 215 33.04 16.84 -16.40
C TRP A 215 34.27 17.71 -16.14
N GLU A 216 34.07 19.00 -15.90
CA GLU A 216 35.16 19.94 -15.60
C GLU A 216 35.92 19.61 -14.30
N LYS A 217 35.21 19.13 -13.27
CA LYS A 217 35.83 18.73 -12.01
C LYS A 217 36.53 17.37 -12.09
N GLN A 218 35.98 16.45 -12.88
CA GLN A 218 36.54 15.11 -13.05
C GLN A 218 37.90 15.16 -13.76
N TRP A 219 38.04 15.97 -14.84
CA TRP A 219 39.33 16.07 -15.55
C TRP A 219 40.40 16.76 -14.69
N LEU A 220 40.04 17.79 -13.92
CA LEU A 220 40.99 18.46 -13.01
C LEU A 220 41.55 17.50 -11.96
N TYR A 221 40.71 16.60 -11.43
CA TYR A 221 41.11 15.60 -10.47
C TYR A 221 42.06 14.55 -11.05
N GLU A 222 41.78 14.07 -12.28
CA GLU A 222 42.65 13.11 -12.97
C GLU A 222 44.01 13.71 -13.35
N VAL A 223 44.04 14.97 -13.82
CA VAL A 223 45.29 15.68 -14.10
C VAL A 223 46.11 15.91 -12.82
N ALA A 224 45.46 16.29 -11.71
CA ALA A 224 46.13 16.49 -10.44
C ALA A 224 46.74 15.18 -9.88
N LEU A 225 46.04 14.05 -10.00
CA LEU A 225 46.55 12.72 -9.65
C LEU A 225 47.75 12.30 -10.52
N GLY A 226 47.69 12.59 -11.82
CA GLY A 226 48.79 12.33 -12.75
C GLY A 226 50.06 13.11 -12.40
N ILE A 227 49.94 14.41 -12.11
CA ILE A 227 51.09 15.25 -11.76
C ILE A 227 51.68 14.84 -10.40
N GLY A 228 50.82 14.60 -9.40
CA GLY A 228 51.26 14.23 -8.06
C GLY A 228 52.06 12.92 -8.03
N SER A 229 51.60 11.90 -8.77
CA SER A 229 52.30 10.61 -8.85
C SER A 229 53.65 10.69 -9.57
N GLY A 230 53.73 11.47 -10.66
CA GLY A 230 54.98 11.65 -11.42
C GLY A 230 56.10 12.30 -10.60
N VAL A 231 55.78 13.33 -9.81
CA VAL A 231 56.77 14.03 -8.97
C VAL A 231 57.34 13.11 -7.90
N ILE A 232 56.49 12.30 -7.25
CA ILE A 232 56.92 11.38 -6.18
C ILE A 232 57.87 10.32 -6.74
N VAL A 233 57.52 9.70 -7.87
CA VAL A 233 58.38 8.68 -8.50
C VAL A 233 59.72 9.28 -8.94
N GLY A 234 59.72 10.46 -9.54
CA GLY A 234 60.95 11.15 -9.95
C GLY A 234 61.87 11.49 -8.78
N MET A 235 61.30 11.94 -7.65
CA MET A 235 62.06 12.26 -6.45
C MET A 235 62.70 11.01 -5.83
N VAL A 236 61.94 9.90 -5.73
CA VAL A 236 62.43 8.63 -5.19
C VAL A 236 63.53 8.05 -6.06
N PHE A 237 63.36 8.07 -7.40
CA PHE A 237 64.37 7.57 -8.32
C PHE A 237 65.68 8.37 -8.25
N SER A 238 65.58 9.70 -8.18
CA SER A 238 66.73 10.59 -8.04
C SER A 238 67.50 10.37 -6.73
N LEU A 239 66.78 10.19 -5.62
CA LEU A 239 67.39 9.87 -4.33
C LEU A 239 68.05 8.48 -4.35
N GLY A 240 67.42 7.48 -4.98
CA GLY A 240 67.98 6.15 -5.17
C GLY A 240 69.32 6.18 -5.93
N LEU A 241 69.37 6.88 -7.07
CA LEU A 241 70.59 7.04 -7.85
C LEU A 241 71.69 7.79 -7.08
N CYS A 242 71.33 8.84 -6.34
CA CYS A 242 72.26 9.58 -5.48
C CYS A 242 72.87 8.69 -4.39
N CYS A 243 72.06 7.86 -3.74
CA CYS A 243 72.51 6.92 -2.72
C CYS A 243 73.45 5.85 -3.31
N LEU A 244 73.08 5.26 -4.44
CA LEU A 244 73.93 4.28 -5.15
C LEU A 244 75.26 4.90 -5.58
N GLY A 245 75.25 6.11 -6.13
CA GLY A 245 76.47 6.83 -6.51
C GLY A 245 77.38 7.16 -5.32
N ARG A 246 76.83 7.42 -4.13
CA ARG A 246 77.62 7.59 -2.90
C ARG A 246 78.20 6.27 -2.39
N ILE A 247 77.47 5.17 -2.50
CA ILE A 247 77.95 3.83 -2.10
C ILE A 247 79.07 3.37 -3.03
N CYS A 248 78.90 3.51 -4.35
CA CYS A 248 79.94 3.16 -5.32
C CYS A 248 81.23 3.98 -5.12
N ARG A 249 81.12 5.30 -4.87
CA ARG A 249 82.28 6.14 -4.54
C ARG A 249 82.98 5.71 -3.24
N ARG A 250 82.22 5.33 -2.21
CA ARG A 250 82.80 4.81 -0.96
C ARG A 250 83.48 3.45 -1.12
N ARG A 251 82.96 2.58 -2.00
CA ARG A 251 83.62 1.31 -2.34
C ARG A 251 84.91 1.55 -3.13
N ALA A 252 84.88 2.39 -4.16
CA ALA A 252 86.07 2.72 -4.95
C ALA A 252 87.17 3.39 -4.09
N ALA A 253 86.80 4.25 -3.14
CA ALA A 253 87.76 4.85 -2.21
C ALA A 253 88.37 3.86 -1.20
N ARG A 254 87.70 2.73 -0.91
CA ARG A 254 88.29 1.66 -0.09
C ARG A 254 89.24 0.76 -0.87
N GLU A 255 88.98 0.56 -2.16
CA GLU A 255 89.89 -0.21 -3.03
C GLU A 255 91.22 0.52 -3.30
N MET A 256 91.26 1.86 -3.26
CA MET A 256 92.50 2.63 -3.47
C MET A 256 93.36 2.85 -2.22
N ASN A 257 92.86 2.53 -1.01
CA ASN A 257 93.58 2.67 0.26
C ASN A 257 93.97 1.33 0.88
N GLY A 258 93.89 0.24 0.11
CA GLY A 258 94.30 -1.10 0.52
C GLY A 258 95.51 -1.57 -0.28
N ASP A 259 96.67 -1.04 0.07
CA ASP A 259 98.01 -1.67 -0.02
C ASP A 259 98.85 -1.12 1.13
#